data_AF-A0A353C9Q5-F1
#
_entry.id   AF-A0A353C9Q5-F1
#
_cell.length_a   1.000
_cell.length_b   1.000
_cell.length_c   1.000
_cell.angle_alpha   90.00
_cell.angle_beta   90.00
_cell.angle_gamma   90.00
#
_symmetry.space_group_name_H-M   'P 1'
#
loop_
_entity.id
_entity.type
_entity.pdbx_description
1 polymer ?
#
loop_
_entity_poly.entity_id
_entity_poly.type
_entity_poly.pdbx_seq_one_letter_code
_entity_poly.pdbx_strand_id
1 'polypeptide(L)'
;MHCPRCGQQQLSSETKFCSRCGFQLGLVAEVLANGGYLPQLNELYNKKTGWLTRKNGVIFSVFWFLLFLFIFTPIFGIANVDELAGVSAILGVFGGLILLIGSLVLLKPHRPAPTYAVPENIVSQPVGLYGNPANAALPPMQSQPATTYAPPAAGAWRAPDTGEFARPPSVIENTTKLLQKDEDKR
;
A
#
# COMPACT_ATOMS: atom_id res chain seq x y z
N MET A 1 -3.84 25.69 8.51
CA MET A 1 -2.92 24.72 7.87
C MET A 1 -2.99 24.89 6.35
N HIS A 2 -1.92 24.62 5.61
CA HIS A 2 -1.94 24.71 4.14
C HIS A 2 -2.25 23.34 3.54
N CYS A 3 -3.02 23.30 2.44
CA CYS A 3 -3.26 22.06 1.72
C CYS A 3 -1.99 21.63 0.95
N PRO A 4 -1.48 20.40 1.10
CA PRO A 4 -0.27 19.97 0.41
C PRO A 4 -0.45 19.81 -1.10
N ARG A 5 -1.70 19.68 -1.57
CA ARG A 5 -2.01 19.47 -3.00
C ARG A 5 -2.15 20.77 -3.79
N CYS A 6 -2.75 21.80 -3.19
CA CYS A 6 -3.06 23.07 -3.88
C CYS A 6 -2.45 24.32 -3.22
N GLY A 7 -1.73 24.17 -2.10
CA GLY A 7 -1.05 25.27 -1.40
C GLY A 7 -1.98 26.28 -0.72
N GLN A 8 -3.30 26.06 -0.73
CA GLN A 8 -4.24 27.04 -0.21
C GLN A 8 -4.34 26.97 1.31
N GLN A 9 -4.41 28.13 1.96
CA GLN A 9 -4.57 28.24 3.41
C GLN A 9 -6.01 27.88 3.81
N GLN A 10 -6.18 26.91 4.71
CA GLN A 10 -7.49 26.63 5.28
C GLN A 10 -7.95 27.80 6.14
N LEU A 11 -9.14 28.32 5.82
CA LEU A 11 -9.81 29.39 6.56
C LEU A 11 -10.41 28.91 7.89
N SER A 12 -10.68 27.60 8.03
CA SER A 12 -11.17 27.01 9.28
C SER A 12 -10.54 25.64 9.54
N SER A 13 -10.15 25.40 10.79
CA SER A 13 -9.56 24.15 11.27
C SER A 13 -10.56 22.99 11.39
N GLU A 14 -11.86 23.29 11.33
CA GLU A 14 -12.93 22.29 11.48
C GLU A 14 -13.23 21.54 10.18
N THR A 15 -12.81 22.08 9.02
CA THR A 15 -13.08 21.45 7.72
C THR A 15 -12.14 20.28 7.45
N LYS A 16 -12.71 19.08 7.36
CA LYS A 16 -11.98 17.84 7.03
C LYS A 16 -11.51 17.77 5.57
N PHE A 17 -11.91 18.72 4.72
CA PHE A 17 -11.64 18.74 3.28
C PHE A 17 -11.14 20.11 2.82
N CYS A 18 -10.28 20.11 1.81
CA CYS A 18 -9.91 21.33 1.09
C CYS A 18 -11.05 21.78 0.17
N SER A 19 -11.50 23.02 0.29
CA SER A 19 -12.59 23.60 -0.52
C SER A 19 -12.28 23.69 -2.02
N ARG A 20 -11.00 23.72 -2.42
CA ARG A 20 -10.59 23.88 -3.83
C ARG A 20 -10.32 22.56 -4.55
N CYS A 21 -9.66 21.60 -3.88
CA CYS A 21 -9.22 20.35 -4.51
C CYS A 21 -9.86 19.09 -3.94
N GLY A 22 -10.75 19.22 -2.93
CA GLY A 22 -11.46 18.10 -2.30
C GLY A 22 -10.58 17.15 -1.48
N PHE A 23 -9.30 17.50 -1.27
CA PHE A 23 -8.36 16.63 -0.56
C PHE A 23 -8.73 16.51 0.92
N GLN A 24 -8.69 15.28 1.47
CA GLN A 24 -8.99 15.02 2.88
C GLN A 24 -7.83 15.46 3.76
N LEU A 25 -8.05 16.52 4.53
CA LEU A 25 -7.06 17.09 5.44
C LEU A 25 -7.16 16.48 6.85
N GLY A 26 -8.28 15.85 7.20
CA GLY A 26 -8.44 15.19 8.50
C GLY A 26 -7.42 14.10 8.76
N LEU A 27 -7.21 13.20 7.78
CA LEU A 27 -6.27 12.09 7.92
C LEU A 27 -4.82 12.59 7.94
N VAL A 28 -4.49 13.59 7.11
CA VAL A 28 -3.16 14.21 7.12
C VAL A 28 -2.90 14.97 8.41
N ALA A 29 -3.90 15.64 8.98
CA ALA A 29 -3.77 16.30 10.28
C ALA A 29 -3.52 15.28 11.39
N GLU A 30 -4.18 14.12 11.37
CA GLU A 30 -3.94 13.04 12.33
C GLU A 30 -2.54 12.42 12.16
N VAL A 31 -2.09 12.17 10.93
CA VAL A 31 -0.73 11.71 10.64
C VAL A 31 0.30 12.73 11.12
N LEU A 32 0.08 14.02 10.83
CA LEU A 32 1.01 15.08 11.19
C LEU A 32 1.05 15.31 12.71
N ALA A 33 -0.10 15.24 13.38
CA ALA A 33 -0.21 15.34 14.84
C ALA A 33 0.50 14.19 15.56
N ASN A 34 0.46 12.99 14.98
CA ASN A 34 1.11 11.79 15.51
C ASN A 34 2.53 11.55 14.93
N GLY A 35 3.14 12.57 14.31
CA GLY A 35 4.53 12.48 13.85
C GLY A 35 4.79 11.47 12.74
N GLY A 36 3.82 11.25 11.85
CA GLY A 36 3.90 10.30 10.73
C GLY A 36 3.25 8.94 11.01
N TYR A 37 2.61 8.77 12.17
CA TYR A 37 2.03 7.50 12.58
C TYR A 37 0.51 7.54 12.67
N LEU A 38 -0.17 6.47 12.26
CA LEU A 38 -1.62 6.32 12.40
C LEU A 38 -1.92 5.22 13.42
N PRO A 39 -2.26 5.58 14.68
CA PRO A 39 -2.48 4.58 15.73
C PRO A 39 -3.64 3.63 15.38
N GLN A 40 -4.67 4.13 14.69
CA GLN A 40 -5.82 3.33 14.23
C GLN A 40 -5.42 2.25 13.22
N LEU A 41 -4.49 2.56 12.31
CA LEU A 41 -4.00 1.59 11.33
C LEU A 41 -3.10 0.55 11.98
N ASN A 42 -2.27 0.98 12.93
CA ASN A 42 -1.42 0.07 13.67
C ASN A 42 -2.23 -0.85 14.58
N GLU A 43 -3.32 -0.40 15.18
CA GLU A 43 -4.21 -1.27 15.94
C GLU A 43 -4.88 -2.30 15.03
N LEU A 44 -5.29 -1.93 13.82
CA LEU A 44 -5.81 -2.88 12.82
C LEU A 44 -4.74 -3.88 12.33
N TYR A 45 -3.48 -3.44 12.22
CA TYR A 45 -2.36 -4.28 11.81
C TYR A 45 -1.88 -5.22 12.94
N ASN A 46 -1.77 -4.69 14.16
CA ASN A 46 -1.33 -5.40 15.36
C ASN A 46 -2.46 -6.15 16.05
N LYS A 47 -3.72 -6.00 15.62
CA LYS A 47 -4.79 -6.90 16.02
C LYS A 47 -4.42 -8.27 15.50
N LYS A 48 -3.73 -9.03 16.37
CA LYS A 48 -3.29 -10.42 16.19
C LYS A 48 -4.34 -11.09 15.35
N THR A 49 -3.97 -11.40 14.11
CA THR A 49 -4.83 -12.09 13.18
C THR A 49 -5.30 -13.32 13.94
N GLY A 50 -6.62 -13.41 14.14
CA GLY A 50 -7.20 -14.40 15.05
C GLY A 50 -6.65 -15.79 14.76
N TRP A 51 -6.63 -16.63 15.78
CA TRP A 51 -6.14 -18.02 15.74
C TRP A 51 -6.54 -18.81 14.47
N LEU A 52 -7.68 -18.45 13.86
CA LEU A 52 -8.12 -18.83 12.52
C LEU A 52 -7.43 -18.03 11.39
N THR A 53 -6.19 -18.40 11.03
CA THR A 53 -5.64 -18.09 9.70
C THR A 53 -5.84 -19.27 8.75
N ARG A 54 -5.92 -19.05 7.43
CA ARG A 54 -6.15 -20.14 6.45
C ARG A 54 -5.13 -21.27 6.60
N LYS A 55 -3.87 -20.95 6.91
CA LYS A 55 -2.82 -21.94 7.18
C LYS A 55 -3.10 -22.73 8.46
N ASN A 56 -3.43 -22.04 9.55
CA ASN A 56 -3.77 -22.69 10.82
C ASN A 56 -5.03 -23.55 10.72
N GLY A 57 -6.04 -23.11 9.97
CA GLY A 57 -7.27 -23.87 9.75
C GLY A 57 -7.04 -25.17 9.00
N VAL A 58 -6.19 -25.15 7.96
CA VAL A 58 -5.80 -26.38 7.24
C VAL A 58 -4.98 -27.30 8.14
N ILE A 59 -3.99 -26.78 8.86
CA ILE A 59 -3.17 -27.58 9.80
C ILE A 59 -4.07 -28.20 10.88
N PHE A 60 -5.00 -27.43 11.43
CA PHE A 60 -5.94 -27.90 12.44
C PHE A 60 -6.87 -28.99 11.89
N SER A 61 -7.38 -28.83 10.67
CA SER A 61 -8.22 -29.84 10.01
C SER A 61 -7.46 -31.16 9.77
N VAL A 62 -6.22 -31.09 9.26
CA VAL A 62 -5.40 -32.28 9.03
C VAL A 62 -5.05 -32.96 10.36
N PHE A 63 -4.70 -32.17 11.38
CA PHE A 63 -4.46 -32.69 12.72
C PHE A 63 -5.71 -33.37 13.31
N TRP A 64 -6.88 -32.75 13.16
CA TRP A 64 -8.17 -33.32 13.59
C TRP A 64 -8.45 -34.65 12.91
N PHE A 65 -8.28 -34.71 11.59
CA PHE A 65 -8.44 -35.94 10.81
C PHE A 65 -7.51 -37.06 11.29
N LEU A 66 -6.22 -36.77 11.47
CA LEU A 66 -5.23 -37.73 11.94
C LEU A 66 -5.52 -38.18 13.37
N LEU A 67 -5.89 -37.27 14.26
CA LEU A 67 -6.21 -37.56 15.66
C LEU A 67 -7.39 -38.54 15.75
N PHE A 68 -8.49 -38.29 15.03
CA PHE A 68 -9.64 -39.18 15.10
C PHE A 68 -9.37 -40.56 14.47
N LEU A 69 -8.70 -40.62 13.31
CA LEU A 69 -8.43 -41.89 12.62
C LEU A 69 -7.32 -42.72 13.27
N PHE A 70 -6.19 -42.11 13.64
CA PHE A 70 -5.03 -42.84 14.13
C PHE A 70 -4.97 -42.99 15.64
N ILE A 71 -5.71 -42.17 16.41
CA ILE A 71 -5.71 -42.25 17.88
C ILE A 71 -7.04 -42.78 18.38
N PHE A 72 -8.16 -42.11 18.08
CA PHE A 72 -9.45 -42.49 18.65
C PHE A 72 -9.99 -43.81 18.11
N THR A 73 -9.97 -44.02 16.79
CA THR A 73 -10.48 -45.26 16.18
C THR A 73 -9.79 -46.53 16.73
N PRO A 74 -8.44 -46.63 16.81
CA PRO A 74 -7.80 -47.83 17.36
C PRO A 74 -8.01 -47.97 18.88
N ILE A 75 -8.06 -46.88 19.65
CA ILE A 75 -8.36 -46.95 21.09
C ILE A 75 -9.75 -47.55 21.33
N PHE A 76 -10.75 -47.10 20.57
CA PHE A 76 -12.11 -47.65 20.68
C PHE A 76 -12.23 -49.08 20.14
N GLY A 77 -11.45 -49.43 19.11
CA GLY A 77 -11.35 -50.81 18.63
C GLY A 77 -10.77 -51.75 19.70
N ILE A 78 -9.72 -51.34 20.40
CA ILE A 78 -9.12 -52.15 21.50
C ILE A 78 -10.09 -52.28 22.68
N ALA A 79 -10.90 -51.25 22.95
CA ALA A 79 -11.92 -51.28 23.98
C ALA A 79 -13.15 -52.18 23.64
N ASN A 80 -13.18 -52.81 22.46
CA ASN A 80 -14.33 -53.57 21.92
C ASN A 80 -15.63 -52.73 21.86
N VAL A 81 -15.51 -51.45 21.51
CA VAL A 81 -16.66 -50.55 21.33
C VAL A 81 -16.77 -50.17 19.86
N ASP A 82 -17.12 -51.16 19.03
CA ASP A 82 -17.10 -51.06 17.56
C ASP A 82 -18.00 -49.96 17.02
N GLU A 83 -19.14 -49.71 17.67
CA GLU A 83 -20.07 -48.62 17.30
C GLU A 83 -19.40 -47.24 17.44
N LEU A 84 -18.67 -47.01 18.54
CA LEU A 84 -17.93 -45.76 18.76
C LEU A 84 -16.72 -45.65 17.84
N ALA A 85 -16.05 -46.77 17.53
CA ALA A 85 -14.95 -46.79 16.57
C ALA A 85 -15.43 -46.31 15.19
N GLY A 86 -16.57 -46.85 14.71
CA GLY A 86 -17.20 -46.44 13.46
C GLY A 86 -17.60 -44.97 13.46
N VAL A 87 -18.27 -44.50 14.52
CA VAL A 87 -18.68 -43.09 14.67
C VAL A 87 -17.46 -42.16 14.70
N SER A 88 -16.39 -42.53 15.39
CA SER A 88 -15.16 -41.74 15.45
C SER A 88 -14.48 -41.61 14.09
N ALA A 89 -14.48 -42.68 13.28
CA ALA A 89 -13.91 -42.66 11.94
C ALA A 89 -14.72 -41.74 11.01
N ILE A 90 -16.06 -41.79 11.08
CA ILE A 90 -16.95 -40.90 10.32
C ILE A 90 -16.70 -39.44 10.73
N LEU A 91 -16.66 -39.15 12.03
CA LEU A 91 -16.37 -37.80 12.55
C LEU A 91 -14.97 -37.31 12.16
N GLY A 92 -13.97 -38.18 12.15
CA GLY A 92 -12.62 -37.84 11.70
C GLY A 92 -12.60 -37.45 10.22
N VAL A 93 -13.17 -38.31 9.35
CA VAL A 93 -13.17 -38.11 7.90
C VAL A 93 -14.05 -36.92 7.49
N PHE A 94 -15.33 -36.94 7.85
CA PHE A 94 -16.27 -35.90 7.44
C PHE A 94 -16.05 -34.60 8.22
N GLY A 95 -15.77 -34.66 9.52
CA GLY A 95 -15.47 -33.48 10.33
C GLY A 95 -14.16 -32.82 9.88
N GLY A 96 -13.11 -33.61 9.62
CA GLY A 96 -11.86 -33.12 9.04
C GLY A 96 -12.08 -32.43 7.69
N LEU A 97 -12.84 -33.07 6.79
CA LEU A 97 -13.15 -32.52 5.46
C LEU A 97 -13.97 -31.22 5.53
N ILE A 98 -15.02 -31.17 6.37
CA ILE A 98 -15.84 -29.97 6.55
C ILE A 98 -14.99 -28.82 7.13
N LEU A 99 -14.13 -29.09 8.12
CA LEU A 99 -13.20 -28.09 8.65
C LEU A 99 -12.19 -27.63 7.59
N LEU A 100 -11.72 -28.52 6.73
CA LEU A 100 -10.82 -28.18 5.63
C LEU A 100 -11.49 -27.23 4.65
N ILE A 101 -12.66 -27.59 4.16
CA ILE A 101 -13.44 -26.79 3.21
C ILE A 101 -13.82 -25.45 3.85
N GLY A 102 -14.29 -25.48 5.10
CA GLY A 102 -14.60 -24.27 5.87
C GLY A 102 -13.39 -23.35 5.98
N SER A 103 -12.19 -23.89 6.23
CA SER A 103 -10.96 -23.11 6.28
C SER A 103 -10.57 -22.49 4.94
N LEU A 104 -10.91 -23.13 3.82
CA LEU A 104 -10.59 -22.63 2.48
C LEU A 104 -11.59 -21.58 1.99
N VAL A 105 -12.87 -21.76 2.32
CA VAL A 105 -13.97 -20.89 1.85
C VAL A 105 -14.12 -19.66 2.74
N LEU A 106 -14.08 -19.81 4.06
CA LEU A 106 -14.37 -18.71 5.00
C LEU A 106 -13.14 -17.85 5.30
N LEU A 107 -11.93 -18.42 5.27
CA LEU A 107 -10.73 -17.69 5.64
C LEU A 107 -10.02 -17.13 4.41
N LYS A 108 -9.97 -15.79 4.35
CA LYS A 108 -9.22 -15.09 3.33
C LYS A 108 -7.72 -15.45 3.43
N PRO A 109 -7.04 -15.68 2.29
CA PRO A 109 -5.60 -15.87 2.28
C PRO A 109 -4.93 -14.65 2.90
N HIS A 110 -4.04 -14.88 3.86
CA HIS A 110 -3.21 -13.83 4.44
C HIS A 110 -2.31 -13.30 3.32
N ARG A 111 -2.66 -12.14 2.77
CA ARG A 111 -1.72 -11.35 1.99
C ARG A 111 -0.81 -10.71 3.03
N PRO A 112 0.49 -11.06 3.09
CA PRO A 112 1.39 -10.28 3.90
C PRO A 112 1.22 -8.84 3.44
N ALA A 113 0.91 -7.93 4.37
CA ALA A 113 0.94 -6.52 4.04
C ALA A 113 2.29 -6.25 3.38
N PRO A 114 2.37 -5.39 2.34
CA PRO A 114 3.66 -4.98 1.83
C PRO A 114 4.43 -4.42 3.03
N THR A 115 5.40 -5.20 3.50
CA THR A 115 6.38 -4.77 4.46
C THR A 115 7.15 -3.72 3.69
N TYR A 116 6.72 -2.47 3.79
CA TYR A 116 7.63 -1.36 3.64
C TYR A 116 8.66 -1.61 4.73
N ALA A 117 9.75 -2.26 4.34
CA ALA A 117 10.92 -2.43 5.17
C ALA A 117 11.39 -1.00 5.46
N VAL A 118 10.91 -0.44 6.56
CA VAL A 118 11.65 0.60 7.24
C VAL A 118 12.83 -0.16 7.83
N PRO A 119 14.07 0.05 7.33
CA PRO A 119 15.22 -0.67 7.81
C PRO A 119 15.33 -0.46 9.34
N GLU A 120 15.20 -1.56 10.08
CA GLU A 120 15.18 -1.64 11.55
C GLU A 120 16.57 -1.40 12.18
N ASN A 121 17.50 -0.82 11.43
CA ASN A 121 18.84 -0.44 11.87
C ASN A 121 19.03 1.08 11.98
N ILE A 122 17.94 1.81 12.23
CA ILE A 122 18.06 3.18 12.71
C ILE A 122 17.26 3.34 13.99
N VAL A 123 17.86 2.90 15.09
CA VAL A 123 17.62 3.54 16.39
C VAL A 123 18.17 4.98 16.26
N SER A 124 17.39 5.86 15.67
CA SER A 124 17.56 7.31 15.81
C SER A 124 16.21 7.88 16.18
N GLN A 125 16.18 8.31 17.43
CA GLN A 125 15.32 9.32 18.06
C GLN A 125 14.20 9.94 17.21
N PRO A 126 13.01 10.17 17.81
CA PRO A 126 11.92 10.86 17.12
C PRO A 126 12.43 12.20 16.60
N VAL A 127 12.40 12.37 15.27
CA VAL A 127 12.70 13.65 14.62
C VAL A 127 11.58 14.61 14.99
N GLY A 128 11.77 15.29 16.11
CA GLY A 128 10.98 16.43 16.52
C GLY A 128 11.14 17.52 15.47
N LEU A 129 10.04 17.84 14.80
CA LEU A 129 9.92 18.98 13.90
C LEU A 129 9.84 20.29 14.72
N TYR A 130 10.82 20.55 15.57
CA TYR A 130 11.01 21.82 16.26
C TYR A 130 12.51 22.09 16.41
N GLY A 131 12.92 23.27 15.93
CA GLY A 131 14.31 23.67 15.73
C GLY A 131 15.20 23.47 16.96
N ASN A 132 16.22 22.62 16.80
CA ASN A 132 17.34 22.53 17.72
C ASN A 132 18.53 23.32 17.11
N PRO A 133 18.98 24.43 17.72
CA PRO A 133 20.04 25.27 17.16
C PRO A 133 21.46 24.68 17.31
N ALA A 134 21.62 23.48 17.84
CA ALA A 134 22.93 22.97 18.25
C ALA A 134 23.78 22.31 17.16
N ASN A 135 23.26 22.04 15.95
CA ASN A 135 24.03 21.40 14.86
C ASN A 135 23.64 21.90 13.45
N ALA A 136 23.28 23.17 13.31
CA ALA A 136 23.06 23.79 12.00
C ALA A 136 24.37 24.32 11.40
N ALA A 137 25.35 23.43 11.19
CA ALA A 137 26.37 23.73 10.20
C ALA A 137 25.73 23.49 8.83
N LEU A 138 25.13 24.54 8.26
CA LEU A 138 24.77 24.52 6.85
C LEU A 138 26.00 24.08 6.05
N PRO A 139 25.86 23.22 5.02
CA PRO A 139 26.96 22.99 4.09
C PRO A 139 27.43 24.36 3.57
N PRO A 140 28.75 24.59 3.43
CA PRO A 140 29.28 25.89 3.08
C PRO A 140 28.55 26.40 1.85
N MET A 141 27.98 27.60 1.98
CA MET A 141 27.21 28.28 0.95
C MET A 141 28.08 28.34 -0.31
N GLN A 142 27.81 27.49 -1.30
CA GLN A 142 28.46 27.56 -2.60
C GLN A 142 27.92 28.80 -3.30
N SER A 143 28.67 29.90 -3.21
CA SER A 143 28.40 31.10 -3.99
C SER A 143 28.70 30.79 -5.45
N GLN A 144 27.67 30.35 -6.19
CA GLN A 144 27.74 30.39 -7.64
C GLN A 144 27.82 31.86 -8.06
N PRO A 145 28.87 32.28 -8.78
CA PRO A 145 29.00 33.66 -9.23
C PRO A 145 27.83 33.99 -10.17
N ALA A 146 27.31 35.22 -10.05
CA ALA A 146 26.16 35.71 -10.82
C ALA A 146 26.38 35.65 -12.35
N THR A 147 27.63 35.52 -12.80
CA THR A 147 27.99 35.30 -14.20
C THR A 147 27.48 33.98 -14.77
N THR A 148 27.15 33.00 -13.91
CA THR A 148 26.55 31.71 -14.32
C THR A 148 25.10 31.89 -14.79
N TYR A 149 24.41 32.93 -14.32
CA TYR A 149 23.03 33.26 -14.70
C TYR A 149 22.96 34.41 -15.71
N ALA A 150 24.11 34.88 -16.22
CA ALA A 150 24.11 35.89 -17.26
C ALA A 150 23.54 35.29 -18.55
N PRO A 151 22.58 35.96 -19.21
CA PRO A 151 22.10 35.52 -20.51
C PRO A 151 23.28 35.47 -21.49
N PRO A 152 23.38 34.43 -22.34
CA PRO A 152 24.45 34.36 -23.32
C PRO A 152 24.43 35.59 -24.22
N ALA A 153 25.62 36.10 -24.57
CA ALA A 153 25.75 37.21 -25.49
C ALA A 153 25.04 36.89 -26.82
N ALA A 154 24.34 37.88 -27.39
CA ALA A 154 23.62 37.74 -28.64
C ALA A 154 24.54 37.16 -29.73
N GLY A 155 24.23 35.94 -30.19
CA GLY A 155 25.05 35.17 -31.15
C GLY A 155 25.65 33.88 -30.62
N ALA A 156 25.65 33.64 -29.30
CA ALA A 156 26.17 32.41 -28.67
C ALA A 156 25.10 31.35 -28.36
N TRP A 157 23.88 31.49 -28.91
CA TRP A 157 22.82 30.50 -28.79
C TRP A 157 23.15 29.24 -29.60
N ARG A 158 23.94 28.33 -29.02
CA ARG A 158 23.86 26.93 -29.43
C ARG A 158 22.69 26.31 -28.67
N ALA A 159 21.68 25.88 -29.40
CA ALA A 159 20.58 25.12 -28.84
C ALA A 159 21.17 23.93 -28.04
N PRO A 160 20.73 23.68 -26.80
CA PRO A 160 21.05 22.44 -26.12
C PRO A 160 20.64 21.28 -27.02
N ASP A 161 21.55 20.33 -27.22
CA ASP A 161 21.39 19.16 -28.10
C ASP A 161 20.46 18.12 -27.45
N THR A 162 19.29 18.58 -27.01
CA THR A 162 18.17 17.76 -26.56
C THR A 162 17.26 17.57 -27.77
N GLY A 163 17.41 16.44 -28.45
CA GLY A 163 16.68 16.05 -29.67
C GLY A 163 15.17 15.84 -29.52
N GLU A 164 14.50 16.61 -28.66
CA GLU A 164 13.08 16.47 -28.31
C GLU A 164 12.18 17.59 -28.89
N PHE A 165 12.73 18.52 -29.67
CA PHE A 165 11.93 19.55 -30.37
C PHE A 165 11.53 19.16 -31.79
N ALA A 166 11.34 17.87 -32.07
CA ALA A 166 10.44 17.48 -33.16
C ALA A 166 9.02 17.85 -32.72
N ARG A 167 8.55 19.03 -33.13
CA ARG A 167 7.17 19.46 -32.88
C ARG A 167 6.22 18.34 -33.33
N PRO A 168 5.43 17.73 -32.44
CA PRO A 168 4.42 16.78 -32.90
C PRO A 168 3.46 17.54 -33.83
N PRO A 169 3.11 16.98 -35.00
CA PRO A 169 2.22 17.64 -35.95
C PRO A 169 0.91 17.97 -35.23
N SER A 170 0.47 19.22 -35.35
CA SER A 170 -0.72 19.70 -34.67
C SER A 170 -1.95 18.93 -35.18
N VAL A 171 -2.82 18.51 -34.26
CA VAL A 171 -4.02 17.68 -34.53
C VAL A 171 -5.03 18.35 -35.49
N ILE A 172 -4.78 19.62 -35.84
CA ILE A 172 -5.58 20.44 -36.75
C ILE A 172 -5.28 20.17 -38.23
N GLU A 173 -4.13 19.57 -38.57
CA GLU A 173 -3.75 19.31 -39.97
C GLU A 173 -4.39 18.04 -40.55
N ASN A 174 -4.80 17.10 -39.69
CA ASN A 174 -5.32 15.80 -40.16
C ASN A 174 -6.83 15.84 -40.49
N THR A 175 -7.59 16.78 -39.91
CA THR A 175 -9.04 16.89 -40.13
C THR A 175 -9.41 17.70 -41.36
N THR A 176 -8.57 18.65 -41.80
CA THR A 176 -8.79 19.44 -43.02
C THR A 176 -8.48 18.66 -44.31
N LYS A 177 -7.60 17.64 -44.23
CA LYS A 177 -7.25 16.79 -45.37
C LYS A 177 -8.39 15.85 -45.81
N LEU A 178 -9.30 15.52 -44.90
CA LEU A 178 -10.49 14.71 -45.21
C LEU A 178 -11.57 15.51 -45.93
N LEU A 179 -11.70 16.82 -45.64
CA LEU A 179 -12.68 17.68 -46.31
C LEU A 179 -12.30 17.94 -47.77
N GLN A 180 -11.01 18.19 -48.06
CA GLN A 180 -10.53 18.42 -49.43
C GLN A 180 -10.70 17.18 -50.33
N LYS A 181 -10.59 15.98 -49.76
CA LYS A 181 -10.74 14.72 -50.51
C LYS A 181 -12.19 14.46 -50.96
N ASP A 182 -13.16 15.03 -50.26
CA ASP A 182 -14.58 14.91 -50.63
C ASP A 182 -14.99 15.96 -51.68
N GLU A 183 -14.32 17.11 -51.75
CA GLU A 183 -14.55 18.13 -52.80
C GLU A 183 -14.04 17.70 -54.17
N ASP A 184 -12.88 17.02 -54.24
CA ASP A 184 -12.28 16.56 -55.51
C ASP A 184 -13.04 15.37 -56.17
N LYS A 185 -14.04 14.79 -55.48
CA LYS A 185 -14.81 13.63 -55.95
C LYS A 185 -16.19 13.96 -56.52
N ARG A 186 -16.52 15.24 -56.68
CA ARG A 186 -17.79 15.71 -57.23
C ARG A 186 -17.58 16.38 -58.59
#